data_AF-A0A920DHX6-F1
#
_entry.id   AF-A0A920DHX6-F1
#
_cell.length_a   1.000
_cell.length_b   1.000
_cell.length_c   1.000
_cell.angle_alpha   90.00
_cell.angle_beta   90.00
_cell.angle_gamma   90.00
#
_symmetry.space_group_name_H-M   'P 1'
#
loop_
_entity.id
_entity.type
_entity.pdbx_description
1 polymer ?
#
loop_
_entity_poly.entity_id
_entity_poly.type
_entity_poly.pdbx_seq_one_letter_code
_entity_poly.pdbx_strand_id
1 'polypeptide(L)' 'MPLSIGTETNGSISCPASINGVVGIKPTVGLVSRDGIIPISSTQDTAGPMARSVLEAAKVLKIYFRF' A
#
# COMPACT_ATOMS: atom_id res chain seq x y z
N MET A 1 0.68 6.88 -14.47
CA MET A 1 1.58 5.71 -14.26
C MET A 1 0.72 4.47 -13.97
N PRO A 2 1.14 3.26 -14.35
CA PRO A 2 0.33 2.03 -14.15
C PRO A 2 0.33 1.53 -12.69
N LEU A 3 1.25 2.03 -11.88
CA LEU A 3 1.48 1.62 -10.49
C LEU A 3 1.92 2.81 -9.64
N SER A 4 1.51 2.82 -8.36
CA SER A 4 2.07 3.70 -7.33
C SER A 4 2.21 2.99 -5.99
N ILE A 5 3.04 3.56 -5.11
CA ILE A 5 3.17 3.17 -3.71
C ILE A 5 2.63 4.33 -2.87
N GLY A 6 1.76 4.02 -1.92
CA GLY A 6 1.30 4.94 -0.89
C GLY A 6 1.61 4.40 0.50
N THR A 7 1.37 5.23 1.50
CA THR A 7 1.40 4.83 2.92
C THR A 7 0.01 4.99 3.50
N GLU A 8 -0.45 4.02 4.28
CA GLU A 8 -1.71 4.13 4.99
C GLU A 8 -1.49 4.00 6.49
N THR A 9 -1.95 5.05 7.20
CA THR A 9 -2.19 5.02 8.65
C THR A 9 -3.65 4.67 8.91
N ASN A 10 -4.57 5.31 8.19
CA ASN A 10 -6.01 5.08 8.31
C ASN A 10 -6.72 5.53 7.02
N GLY A 11 -6.92 4.61 6.08
CA GLY A 11 -7.64 4.89 4.84
C GLY A 11 -6.86 5.57 3.71
N SER A 12 -5.61 6.02 3.91
CA SER A 12 -4.86 6.81 2.92
C SER A 12 -4.47 6.07 1.63
N ILE A 13 -4.60 4.75 1.56
CA ILE A 13 -4.53 3.93 0.34
C ILE A 13 -5.94 3.52 -0.11
N SER A 14 -6.74 2.97 0.81
CA SER A 14 -8.04 2.36 0.51
C SER A 14 -9.12 3.38 0.13
N CYS A 15 -9.21 4.52 0.82
CA CYS A 15 -10.17 5.58 0.52
C CYS A 15 -9.93 6.19 -0.89
N PRO A 16 -8.73 6.68 -1.25
CA PRO A 16 -8.53 7.20 -2.60
C PRO A 16 -8.63 6.11 -3.67
N ALA A 17 -8.26 4.86 -3.38
CA ALA A 17 -8.46 3.75 -4.32
C ALA A 17 -9.94 3.51 -4.62
N SER A 18 -10.79 3.54 -3.59
CA SER A 18 -12.25 3.42 -3.74
C SER A 18 -12.84 4.55 -4.57
N ILE A 19 -12.47 5.81 -4.30
CA ILE A 19 -12.97 6.98 -5.02
C ILE A 19 -12.54 7.00 -6.49
N ASN A 20 -11.33 6.52 -6.79
CA ASN A 20 -10.78 6.53 -8.14
C ASN A 20 -11.03 5.23 -8.93
N GLY A 21 -11.73 4.25 -8.35
CA GLY A 21 -12.03 2.98 -9.03
C GLY A 21 -10.79 2.15 -9.36
N VAL A 22 -9.78 2.17 -8.48
CA VAL A 22 -8.55 1.36 -8.62
C VAL A 22 -8.38 0.41 -7.45
N VAL A 23 -7.49 -0.56 -7.58
CA VAL A 23 -7.15 -1.47 -6.49
C VAL A 23 -6.13 -0.79 -5.58
N GLY A 24 -6.42 -0.71 -4.28
CA GLY A 24 -5.48 -0.29 -3.24
C GLY A 24 -5.38 -1.36 -2.17
N ILE A 25 -4.16 -1.76 -1.80
CA ILE A 25 -3.94 -2.77 -0.76
C ILE A 25 -3.18 -2.11 0.39
N LYS A 26 -3.82 -2.06 1.57
CA LYS A 26 -3.11 -1.90 2.83
C LYS A 26 -2.70 -3.29 3.36
N PRO A 27 -1.43 -3.69 3.28
CA PRO A 27 -0.99 -4.97 3.82
C PRO A 27 -1.14 -5.04 5.35
N THR A 28 -0.98 -6.25 5.88
CA THR A 28 -0.83 -6.47 7.32
C THR A 28 0.29 -5.57 7.87
N VAL A 29 0.04 -4.91 9.01
CA VAL A 29 1.06 -4.05 9.64
C VAL A 29 2.27 -4.89 9.99
N GLY A 30 3.46 -4.42 9.64
CA GLY A 30 4.72 -5.13 9.84
C GLY A 30 5.09 -6.14 8.74
N LEU A 31 4.21 -6.39 7.76
CA LEU A 31 4.57 -7.21 6.59
C LEU A 31 5.65 -6.55 5.73
N VAL A 32 5.62 -5.23 5.67
CA VAL A 32 6.52 -4.41 4.86
C VAL A 32 7.41 -3.59 5.79
N SER A 33 8.70 -3.45 5.45
CA SER A 33 9.58 -2.52 6.17
C SER A 33 9.03 -1.10 6.09
N ARG A 34 9.19 -0.36 7.19
CA ARG A 34 8.78 1.04 7.32
C ARG A 34 9.96 2.00 7.35
N ASP A 35 11.15 1.48 7.07
CA ASP A 35 12.35 2.31 6.99
C ASP A 35 12.17 3.36 5.90
N GLY A 36 12.42 4.63 6.26
CA GLY A 36 12.21 5.77 5.38
C GLY A 36 10.76 6.27 5.26
N ILE A 37 9.78 5.61 5.90
CA ILE A 37 8.43 6.16 6.06
C ILE A 37 8.46 7.18 7.20
N ILE A 38 8.03 8.41 6.92
CA ILE A 38 7.87 9.45 7.96
C ILE A 38 6.69 9.03 8.84
N PRO A 39 6.88 8.87 10.16
CA PRO A 39 5.88 8.26 11.02
C PRO A 39 4.71 9.20 11.33
N ILE A 40 3.50 8.64 11.28
CA ILE A 40 2.27 9.21 11.86
C ILE A 40 1.81 8.33 13.04
N SER A 41 1.82 7.00 12.88
CA SER A 41 1.49 6.03 13.92
C SER A 41 2.31 4.74 13.80
N SER A 42 3.12 4.47 14.82
CA SER A 42 3.95 3.26 14.90
C SER A 42 3.15 1.95 14.96
N THR A 43 1.84 2.00 15.23
CA THR A 43 0.99 0.81 15.30
C THR A 43 0.12 0.62 14.07
N GLN A 44 0.09 1.58 13.14
CA GLN A 44 -0.83 1.54 11.98
C GLN A 44 -0.13 1.78 10.65
N ASP A 45 0.94 2.58 10.61
CA ASP A 45 1.60 2.95 9.37
C ASP A 45 2.09 1.72 8.61
N THR A 46 1.75 1.64 7.33
CA THR A 46 2.29 0.63 6.41
C THR A 46 2.35 1.18 4.98
N ALA A 47 3.34 0.75 4.20
CA ALA A 47 3.36 1.02 2.77
C ALA A 47 2.53 -0.02 2.01
N GLY A 48 1.90 0.39 0.91
CA GLY A 48 1.10 -0.52 0.08
C GLY A 48 0.89 -0.02 -1.35
N PRO A 49 0.62 -0.92 -2.30
CA PRO A 49 0.45 -0.56 -3.70
C PRO A 49 -0.95 -0.04 -4.03
N MET A 50 -1.02 0.80 -5.06
CA MET A 50 -2.23 1.09 -5.81
C MET A 50 -2.01 0.79 -7.30
N ALA A 51 -2.93 0.05 -7.91
CA ALA A 51 -2.82 -0.39 -9.31
C ALA A 51 -4.19 -0.54 -9.99
N ARG A 52 -4.20 -0.68 -11.32
CA ARG A 52 -5.43 -0.87 -12.11
C ARG A 52 -6.04 -2.28 -12.01
N SER A 53 -5.31 -3.25 -11.46
CA SER A 53 -5.80 -4.62 -11.30
C SER A 53 -5.21 -5.27 -10.05
N VAL A 54 -5.90 -6.29 -9.55
CA VAL A 54 -5.47 -7.07 -8.38
C VAL A 54 -4.14 -7.77 -8.65
N LEU A 55 -3.96 -8.30 -9.86
CA LEU A 55 -2.72 -8.96 -10.27
C LEU A 55 -1.50 -8.03 -10.16
N GLU A 56 -1.63 -6.79 -10.62
CA GLU A 56 -0.52 -5.82 -10.56
C GLU A 56 -0.22 -5.40 -9.11
N ALA A 57 -1.25 -5.14 -8.29
CA ALA A 57 -1.06 -4.83 -6.88
C ALA A 57 -0.39 -6.01 -6.12
N ALA A 58 -0.79 -7.25 -6.39
CA ALA A 58 -0.23 -8.45 -5.79
C ALA A 58 1.23 -8.69 -6.21
N LYS A 59 1.57 -8.46 -7.48
CA LYS A 59 2.96 -8.54 -7.96
C LYS A 59 3.87 -7.58 -7.20
N VAL A 60 3.38 -6.37 -6.89
CA VAL A 60 4.20 -5.41 -6.16
C VAL A 60 4.49 -5.86 -4.74
N LEU A 61 3.46 -6.34 -4.05
CA LEU A 61 3.65 -6.93 -2.73
C LEU A 61 4.68 -8.07 -2.81
N LYS A 62 4.57 -8.95 -3.80
CA LYS A 62 5.41 -10.15 -3.88
C LYS A 62 6.87 -9.84 -4.20
N ILE A 63 7.10 -8.91 -5.14
CA ILE A 63 8.44 -8.61 -5.66
C ILE A 63 9.15 -7.54 -4.82
N TYR A 64 8.47 -6.44 -4.52
CA TYR A 64 9.09 -5.30 -3.84
C TYR A 64 8.98 -5.39 -2.31
N PHE A 65 7.88 -5.94 -1.80
CA PHE A 65 7.66 -6.06 -0.36
C PHE A 65 7.97 -7.46 0.21
N ARG A 66 8.43 -8.39 -0.64
CA ARG A 66 9.02 -9.71 -0.29
C ARG A 66 8.24 -10.50 0.77
N PHE A 67 6.93 -10.66 0.57
CA PHE A 67 6.12 -11.59 1.37
C PHE A 67 6.03 -12.99 0.74
#